data_AF-A0A5J4TIU7-F1
#
_entry.id   AF-A0A5J4TIU7-F1
#
_cell.length_a   1.000
_cell.length_b   1.000
_cell.length_c   1.000
_cell.angle_alpha   90.00
_cell.angle_beta   90.00
_cell.angle_gamma   90.00
#
_symmetry.space_group_name_H-M   'P 1'
#
loop_
_entity.id
_entity.type
_entity.pdbx_description
1 polymer ?
#
loop_
_entity_poly.entity_id
_entity_poly.type
_entity_poly.pdbx_seq_one_letter_code
_entity_poly.pdbx_strand_id
1 'polypeptide(L)'
;MEQQRADVLKTHGFEILRTLGKGGFSHVFQVKKQEYGVFAAKVMNEDEFDMNEWRTGFQLAQNRNPFILKYHSAQMYGFNAVILMDYANMKV
;
A
#
# COMPACT_ATOMS: atom_id res chain seq x y z
N MET A 1 -15.06 -7.35 3.98
CA MET A 1 -13.84 -6.55 4.24
C MET A 1 -12.93 -6.44 3.02
N GLU A 2 -12.48 -7.53 2.40
CA GLU A 2 -11.65 -7.45 1.18
C GLU A 2 -12.30 -6.62 0.05
N GLN A 3 -13.58 -6.89 -0.25
CA GLN A 3 -14.31 -6.15 -1.29
C GLN A 3 -14.31 -4.63 -1.01
N GLN A 4 -14.62 -4.22 0.22
CA GLN A 4 -14.62 -2.81 0.62
C GLN A 4 -13.23 -2.16 0.42
N ARG A 5 -12.15 -2.88 0.74
CA ARG A 5 -10.78 -2.39 0.56
C ARG A 5 -10.37 -2.31 -0.92
N ALA A 6 -10.84 -3.26 -1.72
CA ALA A 6 -10.69 -3.23 -3.17
C ALA A 6 -11.47 -2.05 -3.78
N ASP A 7 -12.66 -1.76 -3.28
CA ASP A 7 -13.49 -0.66 -3.77
C ASP A 7 -12.83 0.70 -3.51
N VAL A 8 -12.22 0.89 -2.32
CA VAL A 8 -11.43 2.09 -2.02
C VAL A 8 -10.35 2.34 -3.07
N LEU A 9 -9.61 1.30 -3.46
CA LEU A 9 -8.57 1.42 -4.48
C LEU A 9 -9.16 1.77 -5.86
N LYS A 10 -10.23 1.08 -6.27
CA LYS A 10 -10.88 1.33 -7.57
C LYS A 10 -11.43 2.74 -7.69
N THR A 11 -12.10 3.24 -6.64
CA THR A 11 -12.64 4.61 -6.60
C THR A 11 -11.56 5.68 -6.73
N HIS A 12 -10.32 5.38 -6.33
CA HIS A 12 -9.18 6.30 -6.43
C HIS A 12 -8.27 6.00 -7.64
N GLY A 13 -8.79 5.31 -8.66
CA GLY A 13 -8.14 5.16 -9.96
C GLY A 13 -7.07 4.07 -10.02
N PHE A 14 -7.02 3.16 -9.04
CA PHE A 14 -6.15 1.99 -9.10
C PHE A 14 -6.85 0.82 -9.79
N GLU A 15 -6.18 0.23 -10.78
CA GLU A 15 -6.56 -1.06 -11.34
C GLU A 15 -5.99 -2.17 -10.45
N ILE A 16 -6.84 -3.05 -9.91
CA ILE A 16 -6.39 -4.17 -9.09
C ILE A 16 -6.07 -5.35 -10.00
N LEU A 17 -4.82 -5.82 -9.96
CA LEU A 17 -4.37 -6.97 -10.74
C LEU A 17 -4.62 -8.28 -9.99
N ARG A 18 -4.31 -8.31 -8.68
CA ARG A 18 -4.57 -9.46 -7.78
C ARG A 18 -4.35 -9.10 -6.32
N THR A 19 -4.91 -9.89 -5.42
CA THR A 19 -4.57 -9.87 -3.99
C THR A 19 -3.21 -10.56 -3.78
N LEU A 20 -2.30 -9.91 -3.05
CA LEU A 20 -0.98 -10.44 -2.68
C LEU A 20 -0.99 -11.06 -1.28
N GLY A 21 -1.80 -10.53 -0.36
CA GLY A 21 -1.86 -11.04 1.01
C GLY A 21 -3.04 -10.49 1.78
N LYS A 22 -3.52 -11.27 2.74
CA LYS A 22 -4.60 -10.91 3.66
C LYS A 22 -4.12 -11.14 5.09
N GLY A 23 -4.06 -10.08 5.87
CA GLY A 23 -3.86 -10.13 7.32
C GLY A 23 -5.16 -9.85 8.05
N GLY A 24 -5.14 -9.96 9.38
CA GLY A 24 -6.31 -9.65 10.21
C GLY A 24 -6.78 -8.18 10.06
N PHE A 25 -5.82 -7.28 9.91
CA PHE A 25 -6.03 -5.83 9.91
C PHE A 25 -5.75 -5.16 8.56
N SER A 26 -4.98 -5.80 7.66
CA SER A 26 -4.60 -5.20 6.37
C SER A 26 -4.76 -6.15 5.19
N HIS A 27 -5.04 -5.63 3.99
CA HIS A 27 -4.98 -6.38 2.74
C HIS A 27 -3.95 -5.73 1.82
N VAL A 28 -3.14 -6.55 1.15
CA VAL A 28 -2.15 -6.09 0.19
C VAL A 28 -2.58 -6.53 -1.20
N PHE A 29 -2.66 -5.57 -2.12
CA PHE A 29 -3.04 -5.79 -3.51
C PHE A 29 -1.88 -5.42 -4.42
N GLN A 30 -1.71 -6.17 -5.50
CA GLN A 30 -0.94 -5.71 -6.65
C GLN A 30 -1.84 -4.81 -7.48
N VAL A 31 -1.41 -3.58 -7.70
CA VAL A 31 -2.19 -2.56 -8.41
C VAL A 31 -1.40 -1.97 -9.56
N LYS A 32 -2.13 -1.44 -10.54
CA LYS A 32 -1.58 -0.62 -11.62
C LYS A 32 -2.22 0.76 -11.59
N LYS A 33 -1.40 1.80 -11.73
CA LYS A 33 -1.85 3.16 -12.01
C LYS A 33 -1.20 3.61 -13.30
N GLN A 34 -1.98 4.09 -14.27
CA GLN A 34 -1.49 4.39 -15.64
C GLN A 34 -0.23 5.27 -15.64
N GLU A 35 -0.18 6.25 -14.74
CA GLU A 35 0.93 7.21 -14.59
C GLU A 35 2.20 6.63 -13.96
N TYR A 36 2.10 5.59 -13.12
CA TYR A 36 3.25 5.12 -12.32
C TYR A 36 3.67 3.67 -12.62
N GLY A 37 2.83 2.87 -13.29
CA GLY A 37 3.08 1.44 -13.51
C GLY A 37 2.49 0.55 -12.41
N VAL A 38 3.21 -0.52 -12.04
CA VAL A 38 2.72 -1.59 -11.16
C VAL A 38 3.36 -1.52 -9.78
N PHE A 39 2.53 -1.55 -8.72
CA PHE A 39 2.92 -1.42 -7.32
C PHE A 39 2.21 -2.43 -6.42
N ALA A 40 2.62 -2.44 -5.15
CA ALA A 40 1.81 -2.99 -4.08
C ALA A 40 1.08 -1.86 -3.33
N ALA A 41 -0.20 -2.07 -3.02
CA ALA A 41 -1.01 -1.19 -2.19
C ALA A 41 -1.48 -1.97 -0.94
N LYS A 42 -1.09 -1.50 0.24
CA LYS A 42 -1.57 -2.01 1.53
C LYS A 42 -2.74 -1.14 2.00
N VAL A 43 -3.89 -1.75 2.21
CA VAL A 43 -5.13 -1.09 2.68
C VAL A 43 -5.46 -1.59 4.08
N MET A 44 -5.61 -0.67 5.02
CA MET A 44 -6.00 -0.93 6.41
C MET A 44 -6.90 0.18 6.93
N ASN A 45 -7.55 -0.04 8.07
CA ASN A 45 -8.42 0.97 8.64
C ASN A 45 -7.58 2.11 9.25
N GLU A 46 -8.15 3.31 9.35
CA GLU A 46 -7.49 4.48 9.93
C GLU A 46 -7.10 4.30 11.40
N ASP A 47 -7.96 3.67 12.19
CA ASP A 47 -7.74 3.39 13.62
C ASP A 47 -6.59 2.42 13.87
N GLU A 48 -6.20 1.65 12.85
CA GLU A 48 -5.07 0.74 12.87
C GLU A 48 -3.78 1.41 12.33
N PHE A 49 -3.85 2.65 11.85
CA PHE A 49 -2.75 3.35 11.21
C PHE A 49 -2.15 4.45 12.09
N ASP A 50 -0.93 4.21 12.59
CA ASP A 50 -0.17 5.24 13.31
C ASP A 50 0.60 6.13 12.32
N MET A 51 0.10 7.36 12.15
CA MET A 51 0.73 8.38 11.30
C MET A 51 2.14 8.78 11.75
N ASN A 52 2.44 8.74 13.06
CA ASN A 52 3.75 9.11 13.59
C ASN A 52 4.77 8.01 13.34
N GLU A 53 4.37 6.75 13.54
CA GLU A 53 5.19 5.58 13.20
C GLU A 53 5.50 5.59 11.70
N TRP A 54 4.47 5.80 10.87
CA TRP A 54 4.63 5.90 9.42
C TRP A 54 5.63 6.98 9.01
N ARG A 55 5.49 8.22 9.53
CA ARG A 55 6.40 9.32 9.18
C ARG A 55 7.85 9.00 9.54
N THR A 56 8.06 8.41 10.71
CA THR A 56 9.39 8.01 11.18
C THR A 56 9.97 6.91 10.28
N GLY A 57 9.21 5.85 10.03
CA GLY A 57 9.62 4.74 9.15
C GLY A 57 9.89 5.19 7.71
N PHE A 58 9.04 6.08 7.18
CA PHE A 58 9.21 6.65 5.85
C PHE A 58 10.51 7.45 5.74
N GLN A 59 10.84 8.29 6.73
CA GLN A 59 12.10 9.03 6.77
C GLN A 59 13.32 8.10 6.85
N LEU A 60 13.24 7.02 7.64
CA LEU A 60 14.31 6.02 7.71
C LEU A 60 14.49 5.29 6.38
N ALA A 61 13.40 4.99 5.68
CA ALA A 61 13.40 4.33 4.37
C ALA A 61 13.85 5.23 3.21
N GLN A 62 13.93 6.56 3.40
CA GLN A 62 14.50 7.49 2.41
C GLN A 62 16.02 7.32 2.26
N ASN A 63 16.68 6.62 3.19
CA ASN A 63 18.08 6.25 3.01
C ASN A 63 18.19 5.34 1.77
N ARG A 64 19.11 5.64 0.84
CA ARG A 64 19.22 5.01 -0.49
C ARG A 64 19.77 3.58 -0.45
N ASN A 65 19.31 2.77 0.50
CA ASN A 65 19.68 1.38 0.61
C ASN A 65 18.83 0.55 -0.38
N PRO A 66 19.44 -0.09 -1.39
CA PRO A 66 18.71 -0.86 -2.40
C PRO A 66 18.05 -2.14 -1.86
N PHE A 67 18.34 -2.53 -0.62
CA PHE A 67 17.76 -3.70 0.04
C PHE A 67 16.57 -3.36 0.95
N ILE A 68 16.20 -2.08 1.07
CA ILE A 68 15.02 -1.64 1.80
C ILE A 68 13.88 -1.40 0.80
N LEU A 69 12.69 -1.91 1.13
CA LEU A 69 11.50 -1.69 0.31
C LEU A 69 11.21 -0.18 0.20
N LYS A 70 11.08 0.31 -1.03
CA LYS A 70 10.76 1.70 -1.27
C LYS A 70 9.27 1.96 -1.07
N TYR A 71 8.98 2.91 -0.19
CA TYR A 71 7.66 3.48 0.01
C TYR A 71 7.50 4.74 -0.83
N HIS A 72 6.36 4.89 -1.49
CA HIS A 72 6.04 6.07 -2.32
C HIS A 72 5.12 7.04 -1.61
N SER A 73 4.10 6.55 -0.92
CA SER A 73 3.14 7.39 -0.20
C SER A 73 2.32 6.60 0.80
N ALA A 74 1.78 7.29 1.80
CA ALA A 74 0.57 6.85 2.50
C ALA A 74 -0.49 7.94 2.38
N GLN A 75 -1.72 7.55 2.06
CA GLN A 75 -2.85 8.46 1.89
C GLN A 75 -4.07 7.93 2.64
N MET A 76 -4.87 8.84 3.19
CA MET A 76 -6.15 8.50 3.82
C MET A 76 -7.27 8.68 2.79
N TYR A 77 -8.08 7.64 2.63
CA TYR A 77 -9.29 7.63 1.81
C TYR A 77 -10.49 7.28 2.69
N GLY A 78 -11.12 8.31 3.26
CA GLY A 78 -12.10 8.14 4.33
C GLY A 78 -11.45 7.42 5.52
N PHE A 79 -12.09 6.36 6.00
CA PHE A 79 -11.62 5.55 7.12
C PHE A 79 -10.56 4.49 6.76
N ASN A 80 -9.93 4.61 5.58
CA ASN A 80 -8.92 3.66 5.13
C ASN A 80 -7.59 4.36 4.87
N ALA A 81 -6.51 3.84 5.45
CA ALA A 81 -5.15 4.18 5.09
C ALA A 81 -4.68 3.30 3.93
N VAL A 82 -4.12 3.92 2.89
CA VAL A 82 -3.53 3.25 1.73
C VAL A 82 -2.05 3.60 1.62
N ILE A 83 -1.19 2.58 1.79
CA ILE A 83 0.26 2.70 1.61
C ILE A 83 0.64 2.14 0.25
N LEU A 84 1.28 2.97 -0.58
CA LEU A 84 1.81 2.60 -1.89
C LEU A 84 3.32 2.34 -1.79
N MET A 85 3.76 1.19 -2.28
CA MET A 85 5.16 0.73 -2.18
C MET A 85 5.55 -0.10 -3.41
N ASP A 86 6.86 -0.26 -3.62
CA ASP A 86 7.37 -1.11 -4.70
C ASP A 86 6.79 -2.52 -4.61
N TYR A 87 6.52 -3.12 -5.77
CA TYR A 87 6.09 -4.50 -5.84
C TYR A 87 7.31 -5.45 -5.85
N ALA A 88 7.62 -6.06 -4.71
CA ALA A 88 8.66 -7.07 -4.60
C ALA A 88 8.16 -8.43 -5.11
N ASN A 89 8.68 -8.89 -6.25
CA ASN A 89 8.15 -10.02 -7.01
C ASN A 89 9.03 -11.28 -6.95
N MET A 90 9.80 -11.46 -5.86
CA MET A 90 10.66 -12.63 -5.69
C MET A 90 9.85 -13.92 -5.90
N LYS A 91 10.30 -14.74 -6.85
CA LYS A 91 9.77 -16.08 -7.06
C LYS A 91 10.51 -17.00 -6.09
N VAL A 92 9.77 -17.67 -5.23
CA VAL A 92 10.27 -18.85 -4.48
C VAL A 92 10.30 -20.06 -5.39
#